data_AF-X1UEC2-F1
#
_entry.id   AF-X1UEC2-F1
#
_cell.length_a   1.000
_cell.length_b   1.000
_cell.length_c   1.000
_cell.angle_alpha   90.00
_cell.angle_beta   90.00
_cell.angle_gamma   90.00
#
_symmetry.space_group_name_H-M   'P 1'
#
loop_
_entity.id
_entity.type
_entity.pdbx_description
1 polymer ?
#
loop_
_entity_poly.entity_id
_entity_poly.type
_entity_poly.pdbx_seq_one_letter_code
_entity_poly.pdbx_strand_id
1 'polypeptide(L)'
;MPTVTADFERATRYIFESVFRLTVKPQTPGREEPDGIIKEDKIILYDCKTVLSPPYELPIAHRDQFSRYIKDQYDKLEPHAKTALKCFIIIAHSFGDKIEDKIKKMKVEPYIPFCLVAARDLKLIAEKWLEEQKGKTLPTSALIFQGRCTLSEFKKKFV
;
A
#
# COMPACT_ATOMS: atom_id res chain seq x y z
N MET A 1 8.74 11.21 21.76
CA MET A 1 8.31 9.80 21.93
C MET A 1 7.80 9.30 20.59
N PRO A 2 8.14 8.08 20.14
CA PRO A 2 7.51 7.48 18.97
C PRO A 2 6.00 7.35 19.20
N THR A 3 5.19 7.76 18.24
CA THR A 3 3.74 7.53 18.25
C THR A 3 3.45 6.18 17.62
N VAL A 4 2.33 5.55 17.98
CA VAL A 4 1.87 4.29 17.37
C VAL A 4 1.87 4.36 15.83
N THR A 5 1.54 5.53 15.28
CA THR A 5 1.60 5.81 13.83
C THR A 5 3.01 5.72 13.26
N ALA A 6 3.98 6.43 13.84
CA ALA A 6 5.36 6.40 13.36
C ALA A 6 5.99 5.00 13.49
N ASP A 7 5.64 4.24 14.52
CA ASP A 7 6.11 2.87 14.69
C ASP A 7 5.48 1.92 13.66
N PHE A 8 4.19 2.10 13.35
CA PHE A 8 3.51 1.29 12.34
C PHE A 8 4.02 1.55 10.92
N GLU A 9 4.23 2.81 10.55
CA GLU A 9 4.87 3.19 9.28
C GLU A 9 6.30 2.64 9.18
N ARG A 10 7.09 2.74 10.26
CA ARG A 10 8.46 2.21 10.30
C ARG A 10 8.49 0.69 10.15
N ALA A 11 7.61 -0.03 10.83
CA ALA A 11 7.50 -1.49 10.71
C ALA A 11 7.05 -1.92 9.31
N THR A 12 6.10 -1.20 8.73
CA THR A 12 5.62 -1.44 7.36
C THR A 12 6.75 -1.22 6.34
N ARG A 13 7.49 -0.12 6.47
CA ARG A 13 8.66 0.15 5.63
C ARG A 13 9.72 -0.94 5.76
N TYR A 14 10.01 -1.38 6.99
CA TYR A 14 10.95 -2.48 7.22
C TYR A 14 10.54 -3.76 6.49
N ILE A 15 9.25 -4.11 6.47
CA ILE A 15 8.78 -5.27 5.70
C ILE A 15 9.06 -5.09 4.21
N PHE A 16 8.71 -3.94 3.63
CA PHE A 16 8.94 -3.68 2.21
C PHE A 16 10.43 -3.66 1.85
N GLU A 17 11.27 -2.98 2.62
CA GLU A 17 12.70 -2.82 2.33
C GLU A 17 13.52 -4.06 2.67
N SER A 18 13.31 -4.64 3.85
CA SER A 18 14.20 -5.69 4.37
C SER A 18 13.69 -7.09 4.08
N VAL A 19 12.38 -7.31 4.12
CA VAL A 19 11.80 -8.65 3.87
C VAL A 19 11.51 -8.85 2.39
N PHE A 20 10.86 -7.89 1.73
CA PHE A 20 10.55 -7.98 0.30
C PHE A 20 11.67 -7.46 -0.60
N ARG A 21 12.70 -6.82 -0.03
CA ARG A 21 13.88 -6.30 -0.75
C ARG A 21 13.49 -5.27 -1.83
N LEU A 22 12.51 -4.42 -1.52
CA LEU A 22 12.00 -3.37 -2.39
C LEU A 22 12.60 -2.01 -2.03
N THR A 23 12.69 -1.12 -3.01
CA THR A 23 13.12 0.26 -2.87
C THR A 23 11.94 1.11 -2.43
N VAL A 24 12.01 1.68 -1.24
CA VAL A 24 10.96 2.54 -0.68
C VAL A 24 11.48 3.96 -0.51
N LYS A 25 10.75 4.95 -1.06
CA LYS A 25 10.90 6.35 -0.68
C LYS A 25 9.91 6.62 0.47
N PRO A 26 10.38 6.91 1.69
CA PRO A 26 9.48 7.29 2.78
C PRO A 26 8.91 8.69 2.56
N GLN A 27 7.83 9.01 3.28
CA GLN A 27 7.30 10.36 3.37
C GLN A 27 8.40 11.36 3.80
N THR A 28 8.41 12.53 3.16
CA THR A 28 9.23 13.64 3.62
C THR A 28 8.55 14.34 4.81
N PRO A 29 9.19 14.50 5.97
CA PRO A 29 8.59 15.20 7.12
C PRO A 29 8.06 16.59 6.74
N GLY A 30 6.83 16.89 7.17
CA GLY A 30 6.17 18.17 6.88
C GLY A 30 5.62 18.32 5.45
N ARG A 31 5.67 17.27 4.62
CA ARG A 31 5.03 17.26 3.30
C ARG A 31 3.79 16.39 3.28
N GLU A 32 2.77 16.85 2.56
CA GLU A 32 1.58 16.04 2.24
C GLU A 32 1.96 15.04 1.12
N GLU A 33 2.44 13.86 1.51
CA GLU A 33 2.80 12.75 0.63
C GLU A 33 2.25 11.45 1.26
N PRO A 34 2.12 10.34 0.50
CA PRO A 34 1.91 9.02 1.08
C PRO A 34 3.00 8.66 2.08
N ASP A 35 2.67 7.79 3.05
CA ASP A 35 3.62 7.30 4.06
C ASP A 35 4.84 6.62 3.42
N GLY A 36 4.64 6.00 2.26
CA GLY A 36 5.75 5.68 1.38
C GLY A 36 5.37 5.35 -0.06
N ILE A 37 6.40 5.27 -0.88
CA ILE A 37 6.32 5.00 -2.32
C ILE A 37 7.32 3.90 -2.64
N ILE A 38 6.83 2.75 -3.08
CA ILE A 38 7.67 1.68 -3.63
C ILE A 38 8.02 2.06 -5.08
N LYS A 39 9.31 2.06 -5.41
CA LYS A 39 9.84 2.47 -6.72
C LYS A 39 10.75 1.39 -7.30
N GLU A 40 10.14 0.47 -8.02
CA GLU A 40 10.87 -0.53 -8.83
C GLU A 40 10.57 -0.25 -10.32
N ASP A 41 10.30 -1.30 -11.09
CA ASP A 41 9.71 -1.23 -12.43
C ASP A 41 8.27 -0.67 -12.43
N LYS A 42 7.60 -0.74 -11.27
CA LYS A 42 6.27 -0.19 -11.02
C LYS A 42 6.33 0.73 -9.80
N ILE A 43 5.47 1.74 -9.82
CA ILE A 43 5.27 2.68 -8.73
C ILE A 43 4.00 2.30 -7.99
N ILE A 44 4.16 2.05 -6.69
CA ILE A 44 3.06 1.72 -5.77
C ILE A 44 3.11 2.71 -4.62
N LEU A 45 1.99 3.37 -4.35
CA LEU A 45 1.83 4.26 -3.20
C LEU A 45 1.28 3.45 -2.03
N TYR A 46 1.64 3.77 -0.79
CA TYR A 46 0.98 3.18 0.36
C TYR A 46 0.78 4.17 1.51
N ASP A 47 -0.24 3.88 2.31
CA ASP A 47 -0.58 4.64 3.51
C ASP A 47 -1.05 3.69 4.63
N CYS A 48 -0.62 3.98 5.86
CA CYS A 48 -0.78 3.22 7.08
C CYS A 48 -1.81 3.89 7.99
N LYS A 49 -2.90 3.19 8.30
CA LYS A 49 -3.95 3.68 9.19
C LYS A 49 -3.94 2.92 10.51
N THR A 50 -3.67 3.63 11.59
CA THR A 50 -3.58 3.10 12.97
C THR A 50 -4.91 3.04 13.70
N VAL A 51 -6.04 3.11 12.99
CA VAL A 51 -7.37 2.97 13.59
C VAL A 51 -7.57 1.51 14.02
N LEU A 52 -7.68 1.28 15.33
CA LEU A 52 -7.86 -0.05 15.91
C LEU A 52 -9.34 -0.43 16.06
N SER A 53 -10.17 0.53 16.53
CA SER A 53 -11.62 0.35 16.70
C SER A 53 -12.32 1.71 16.59
N PRO A 54 -13.41 1.83 15.81
CA PRO A 54 -13.96 0.81 14.90
C PRO A 54 -12.98 0.48 13.74
N PRO A 55 -13.21 -0.62 12.98
CA PRO A 55 -12.39 -0.94 11.80
C PRO A 55 -12.30 0.24 10.82
N TYR A 56 -11.20 0.31 10.06
CA TYR A 56 -11.01 1.41 9.12
C TYR A 56 -12.10 1.43 8.03
N GLU A 57 -12.68 2.60 7.83
CA GLU A 57 -13.91 2.80 7.05
C GLU A 57 -13.73 3.69 5.83
N LEU A 58 -12.50 4.14 5.52
CA LEU A 58 -12.20 5.12 4.48
C LEU A 58 -13.04 6.42 4.60
N PRO A 59 -12.70 7.30 5.57
CA PRO A 59 -13.30 8.62 5.68
C PRO A 59 -13.14 9.45 4.41
N ILE A 60 -14.07 10.36 4.13
CA ILE A 60 -14.06 11.24 2.94
C ILE A 60 -12.75 12.03 2.87
N ALA A 61 -12.26 12.56 4.00
CA ALA A 61 -10.99 13.29 4.03
C ALA A 61 -9.81 12.46 3.51
N HIS A 62 -9.74 11.18 3.86
CA HIS A 62 -8.68 10.28 3.37
C HIS A 62 -8.89 9.93 1.89
N ARG A 63 -10.14 9.77 1.45
CA ARG A 63 -10.44 9.58 0.02
C ARG A 63 -9.87 10.74 -0.82
N ASP A 64 -10.13 11.97 -0.40
CA ASP A 64 -9.68 13.16 -1.11
C ASP A 64 -8.15 13.29 -1.06
N GLN A 65 -7.56 12.97 0.09
CA GLN A 65 -6.11 12.91 0.28
C GLN A 65 -5.45 11.89 -0.66
N PHE A 66 -5.98 10.67 -0.74
CA PHE A 66 -5.43 9.63 -1.64
C PHE A 66 -5.56 10.03 -3.11
N SER A 67 -6.69 10.66 -3.48
CA SER A 67 -6.87 11.18 -4.84
C SER A 67 -5.81 12.22 -5.19
N ARG A 68 -5.52 13.17 -4.28
CA ARG A 68 -4.44 14.15 -4.45
C ARG A 68 -3.09 13.47 -4.60
N TYR A 69 -2.77 12.50 -3.75
CA TYR A 69 -1.51 11.78 -3.81
C TYR A 69 -1.29 11.07 -5.15
N ILE A 70 -2.33 10.40 -5.66
CA ILE A 70 -2.29 9.71 -6.95
C ILE A 70 -2.03 10.72 -8.07
N LYS A 71 -2.78 11.82 -8.07
CA LYS A 71 -2.64 12.87 -9.07
C LYS A 71 -1.26 13.53 -9.02
N ASP A 72 -0.78 13.91 -7.84
CA ASP A 72 0.51 14.56 -7.65
C ASP A 72 1.67 13.66 -8.08
N GLN A 73 1.57 12.36 -7.83
CA GLN A 73 2.59 11.42 -8.30
C GLN A 73 2.50 11.21 -9.81
N TYR A 74 1.30 11.12 -10.37
CA TYR A 74 1.11 10.98 -11.81
C TYR A 74 1.61 12.20 -12.60
N ASP A 75 1.32 13.41 -12.11
CA ASP A 75 1.69 14.66 -12.77
C ASP A 75 3.21 14.92 -12.70
N LYS A 76 3.93 14.27 -11.77
CA LYS A 76 5.41 14.27 -11.70
C LYS A 76 6.08 13.29 -12.65
N LEU A 77 5.34 12.36 -13.27
CA LEU A 77 5.90 11.38 -14.19
C LEU A 77 6.01 11.93 -15.60
N GLU A 78 7.13 11.63 -16.25
CA GLU A 78 7.31 11.87 -17.68
C GLU A 78 6.19 11.19 -18.49
N PRO A 79 5.76 11.75 -19.64
CA PRO A 79 4.63 11.23 -20.40
C PRO A 79 4.69 9.72 -20.71
N HIS A 80 5.88 9.19 -21.02
CA HIS A 80 6.09 7.77 -21.31
C HIS A 80 6.07 6.88 -20.05
N ALA A 81 6.32 7.44 -18.87
CA ALA A 81 6.37 6.74 -17.60
C ALA A 81 5.04 6.76 -16.83
N LYS A 82 4.02 7.47 -17.33
CA LYS A 82 2.70 7.60 -16.68
C LYS A 82 2.01 6.26 -16.37
N THR A 83 2.27 5.24 -17.19
CA THR A 83 1.73 3.89 -16.95
C THR A 83 2.43 3.13 -15.83
N ALA A 84 3.54 3.64 -15.28
CA ALA A 84 4.28 3.00 -14.20
C ALA A 84 3.58 3.12 -12.84
N LEU A 85 2.68 4.09 -12.64
CA LEU A 85 1.84 4.17 -11.44
C LEU A 85 0.77 3.09 -11.50
N LYS A 86 0.83 2.09 -10.62
CA LYS A 86 0.03 0.86 -10.76
C LYS A 86 -0.94 0.55 -9.64
N CYS A 87 -0.72 1.03 -8.42
CA CYS A 87 -1.56 0.66 -7.28
C CYS A 87 -1.40 1.63 -6.12
N PHE A 88 -2.46 1.75 -5.32
CA PHE A 88 -2.42 2.37 -3.99
C PHE A 88 -2.74 1.31 -2.93
N ILE A 89 -1.85 1.09 -1.98
CA ILE A 89 -2.06 0.15 -0.88
C ILE A 89 -2.50 0.91 0.36
N ILE A 90 -3.63 0.51 0.95
CA ILE A 90 -4.04 0.98 2.27
C ILE A 90 -3.78 -0.15 3.25
N ILE A 91 -3.03 0.14 4.29
CA ILE A 91 -2.61 -0.82 5.30
C ILE A 91 -3.24 -0.41 6.63
N ALA A 92 -4.03 -1.27 7.24
CA ALA A 92 -4.73 -0.95 8.49
C ALA A 92 -4.80 -2.16 9.41
N HIS A 93 -5.14 -1.97 10.69
CA HIS A 93 -5.38 -3.10 11.60
C HIS A 93 -6.49 -4.02 11.06
N SER A 94 -7.63 -3.44 10.68
CA SER A 94 -8.77 -4.13 10.08
C SER A 94 -9.60 -3.16 9.26
N PHE A 95 -10.52 -3.68 8.44
CA PHE A 95 -11.40 -2.88 7.59
C PHE A 95 -12.87 -3.22 7.81
N GLY A 96 -13.73 -2.21 7.74
CA GLY A 96 -15.18 -2.40 7.77
C GLY A 96 -15.69 -3.17 6.55
N ASP A 97 -16.84 -3.84 6.69
CA ASP A 97 -17.37 -4.76 5.66
C ASP A 97 -17.70 -4.04 4.34
N LYS A 98 -18.12 -2.78 4.42
CA LYS A 98 -18.51 -1.97 3.25
C LYS A 98 -17.34 -1.26 2.56
N ILE A 99 -16.10 -1.45 3.03
CA ILE A 99 -14.96 -0.67 2.50
C ILE A 99 -14.72 -0.92 1.01
N GLU A 100 -14.91 -2.15 0.54
CA GLU A 100 -14.65 -2.50 -0.86
C GLU A 100 -15.65 -1.80 -1.78
N ASP A 101 -16.91 -1.67 -1.35
CA ASP A 101 -17.92 -0.89 -2.07
C ASP A 101 -17.56 0.59 -2.10
N LYS A 102 -17.03 1.14 -0.99
CA LYS A 102 -16.58 2.54 -0.95
C LYS A 102 -15.42 2.76 -1.93
N ILE A 103 -14.47 1.84 -1.99
CA ILE A 103 -13.33 1.91 -2.90
C ILE A 103 -13.75 1.76 -4.37
N LYS A 104 -14.63 0.81 -4.69
CA LYS A 104 -15.15 0.64 -6.06
C LYS A 104 -15.87 1.90 -6.57
N LYS A 105 -16.44 2.69 -5.67
CA LYS A 105 -17.09 3.97 -5.98
C LYS A 105 -16.11 5.14 -6.08
N MET A 106 -14.83 4.96 -5.75
CA MET A 106 -13.82 6.00 -5.89
C MET A 106 -13.53 6.26 -7.37
N LYS A 107 -13.93 7.44 -7.84
CA LYS A 107 -13.48 7.99 -9.11
C LYS A 107 -12.21 8.80 -8.83
N VAL A 108 -11.05 8.17 -8.99
CA VAL A 108 -9.74 8.83 -8.94
C VAL A 108 -9.16 8.88 -10.35
N GLU A 109 -8.47 9.96 -10.70
CA GLU A 109 -7.83 10.17 -12.00
C GLU A 109 -6.33 10.46 -11.79
N PRO A 110 -5.42 9.67 -12.39
CA PRO A 110 -5.68 8.43 -13.13
C PRO A 110 -6.31 7.34 -12.26
N TYR A 111 -7.12 6.48 -12.89
CA TYR A 111 -7.61 5.29 -12.21
C TYR A 111 -6.45 4.33 -11.93
N ILE A 112 -6.27 3.98 -10.65
CA ILE A 112 -5.42 2.89 -10.22
C ILE A 112 -6.15 2.02 -9.19
N PRO A 113 -5.88 0.71 -9.13
CA PRO A 113 -6.48 -0.16 -8.14
C PRO A 113 -6.04 0.19 -6.73
N PHE A 114 -6.96 0.04 -5.79
CA PHE A 114 -6.70 0.12 -4.36
C PHE A 114 -6.62 -1.28 -3.76
N CYS A 115 -5.48 -1.58 -3.16
CA CYS A 115 -5.21 -2.82 -2.45
C CYS A 115 -5.37 -2.57 -0.95
N LEU A 116 -6.22 -3.36 -0.30
CA LEU A 116 -6.46 -3.31 1.14
C LEU A 116 -5.70 -4.44 1.80
N VAL A 117 -4.75 -4.11 2.68
CA VAL A 117 -3.95 -5.12 3.39
C VAL A 117 -4.15 -4.95 4.89
N ALA A 118 -4.70 -5.96 5.55
CA ALA A 118 -4.73 -5.94 7.01
C ALA A 118 -3.32 -6.16 7.56
N ALA A 119 -2.97 -5.51 8.67
CA ALA A 119 -1.64 -5.62 9.28
C ALA A 119 -1.26 -7.09 9.58
N ARG A 120 -2.26 -7.90 9.99
CA ARG A 120 -2.10 -9.35 10.17
C ARG A 120 -1.72 -10.05 8.88
N ASP A 121 -2.39 -9.75 7.76
CA ASP A 121 -2.09 -10.38 6.47
C ASP A 121 -0.72 -9.94 5.95
N LEU A 122 -0.35 -8.65 6.08
CA LEU A 122 0.98 -8.17 5.71
C LEU A 122 2.09 -8.93 6.45
N LYS A 123 1.92 -9.12 7.77
CA LYS A 123 2.84 -9.90 8.60
C LYS A 123 2.95 -11.34 8.12
N LEU A 124 1.81 -12.01 7.92
CA LEU A 124 1.78 -13.41 7.48
C LEU A 124 2.41 -13.60 6.09
N ILE A 125 2.19 -12.66 5.18
CA ILE A 125 2.82 -12.64 3.85
C ILE A 125 4.32 -12.47 4.00
N ALA A 126 4.78 -11.54 4.84
CA ALA A 126 6.19 -11.29 5.11
C ALA A 126 6.90 -12.52 5.70
N GLU A 127 6.30 -13.15 6.71
CA GLU A 127 6.83 -14.36 7.34
C GLU A 127 6.97 -15.49 6.33
N LYS A 128 5.91 -15.75 5.55
CA LYS A 128 5.92 -16.81 4.53
C LYS A 128 6.94 -16.52 3.42
N TRP A 129 7.04 -15.27 2.97
CA TRP A 129 8.04 -14.88 1.95
C TRP A 129 9.47 -15.14 2.43
N LEU A 130 9.76 -14.80 3.69
CA LEU A 130 11.06 -15.01 4.29
C LEU A 130 11.42 -16.50 4.41
N GLU A 131 10.43 -17.34 4.72
CA GLU A 131 10.58 -18.80 4.80
C GLU A 131 10.83 -19.43 3.42
N GLU A 132 10.05 -19.07 2.41
CA GLU A 132 10.01 -19.78 1.12
C GLU A 132 10.97 -19.22 0.07
N GLN A 133 11.29 -17.92 0.13
CA GLN A 133 11.98 -17.20 -0.95
C GLN A 133 13.19 -16.41 -0.42
N LYS A 134 13.97 -17.03 0.48
CA LYS A 134 15.13 -16.42 1.14
C LYS A 134 16.08 -15.77 0.12
N GLY A 135 16.30 -14.46 0.29
CA GLY A 135 17.22 -13.68 -0.54
C GLY A 135 16.65 -13.25 -1.90
N LYS A 136 15.40 -13.57 -2.23
CA LYS A 136 14.77 -13.07 -3.45
C LYS A 136 14.03 -11.76 -3.21
N THR A 137 14.04 -10.90 -4.23
CA THR A 137 13.20 -9.69 -4.27
C THR A 137 11.77 -10.07 -4.65
N LEU A 138 10.80 -9.51 -3.94
CA LEU A 138 9.39 -9.72 -4.25
C LEU A 138 9.06 -9.05 -5.60
N PRO A 139 8.46 -9.76 -6.58
CA PRO A 139 7.95 -9.11 -7.77
C PRO A 139 6.85 -8.11 -7.41
N THR A 140 6.99 -6.85 -7.79
CA THR A 140 6.00 -5.79 -7.49
C THR A 140 4.60 -6.10 -7.99
N SER A 141 4.48 -6.92 -9.03
CA SER A 141 3.19 -7.42 -9.54
C SER A 141 2.40 -8.22 -8.50
N ALA A 142 3.06 -8.86 -7.53
CA ALA A 142 2.42 -9.59 -6.46
C ALA A 142 1.67 -8.67 -5.46
N LEU A 143 2.03 -7.38 -5.41
CA LEU A 143 1.40 -6.38 -4.55
C LEU A 143 0.25 -5.64 -5.24
N ILE A 144 0.04 -5.85 -6.55
CA ILE A 144 -1.00 -5.16 -7.32
C ILE A 144 -2.28 -5.98 -7.29
N PHE A 145 -3.26 -5.47 -6.55
CA PHE A 145 -4.55 -6.10 -6.33
C PHE A 145 -5.65 -5.04 -6.17
N GLN A 146 -6.88 -5.40 -6.53
CA GLN A 146 -8.07 -4.57 -6.29
C GLN A 146 -8.92 -5.23 -5.20
N GLY A 147 -9.09 -4.55 -4.05
CA GLY A 147 -9.83 -5.07 -2.89
C GLY A 147 -8.92 -5.62 -1.80
N ARG A 148 -9.42 -6.55 -0.98
CA ARG A 148 -8.68 -7.18 0.13
C ARG A 148 -7.61 -8.19 -0.32
N CYS A 149 -6.36 -7.87 -0.06
CA CYS A 149 -5.23 -8.80 -0.19
C CYS A 149 -5.04 -9.57 1.11
N THR A 150 -5.41 -10.86 1.08
CA THR A 150 -5.14 -11.81 2.16
C THR A 150 -3.94 -12.68 1.81
N LEU A 151 -3.41 -13.44 2.78
CA LEU A 151 -2.39 -14.45 2.49
C LEU A 151 -2.82 -15.42 1.36
N SER A 152 -4.10 -15.81 1.33
CA SER A 152 -4.63 -16.71 0.29
C SER A 152 -4.57 -16.07 -1.11
N GLU A 153 -5.02 -14.82 -1.22
CA GLU A 153 -4.97 -14.07 -2.49
C GLU A 153 -3.52 -13.83 -2.95
N PHE A 154 -2.62 -13.56 -2.01
CA PHE A 154 -1.20 -13.40 -2.31
C PHE A 154 -0.60 -14.69 -2.89
N LYS A 155 -0.88 -15.85 -2.30
CA LYS A 155 -0.35 -17.14 -2.80
C LYS A 155 -0.78 -17.45 -4.23
N LYS A 156 -1.99 -17.08 -4.64
CA LYS A 156 -2.49 -17.29 -6.01
C LYS A 156 -1.65 -16.58 -7.08
N LYS A 157 -0.83 -15.60 -6.72
CA LYS A 157 0.06 -14.88 -7.65
C LYS A 157 1.34 -15.64 -7.99
N PHE A 158 1.62 -16.74 -7.28
CA PHE A 158 2.84 -17.54 -7.42
C PHE A 158 2.57 -18.99 -7.83
N VAL A 159 1.31 -19.32 -8.15
CA VAL A 159 0.88 -20.61 -8.70
C VAL A 159 0.70 -20.49 -10.19
#